data_AF-A0A1F8UUD2-F1
#
_entry.id   AF-A0A1F8UUD2-F1
#
_cell.length_a   1.000
_cell.length_b   1.000
_cell.length_c   1.000
_cell.angle_alpha   90.00
_cell.angle_beta   90.00
_cell.angle_gamma   90.00
#
_symmetry.space_group_name_H-M   'P 1'
#
loop_
_entity.id
_entity.type
_entity.pdbx_description
1 polymer ?
#
loop_
_entity_poly.entity_id
_entity_poly.type
_entity_poly.pdbx_seq_one_letter_code
_entity_poly.pdbx_strand_id
1 'polypeptide(L)'
;MKKLWLVVVLGFALAGCSSVPDDWSNMTQTEIQSWQASGFTAEVAQQWKASGFNSEAAGLWKTAGFNLESATEWSAQKFSAEEAKNWVATGFDLDDAVDYRARGLSPIHREQAVE
;
A
#
# COMPACT_ATOMS: atom_id res chain seq x y z
N MET A 1 -37.62 8.59 -16.65
CA MET A 1 -38.02 8.14 -15.29
C MET A 1 -36.75 7.96 -14.47
N LYS A 2 -36.49 8.89 -13.54
CA LYS A 2 -36.30 8.64 -12.08
C LYS A 2 -35.02 7.84 -11.76
N LYS A 3 -33.96 8.35 -11.13
CA LYS A 3 -33.65 9.62 -10.45
C LYS A 3 -32.12 9.80 -10.48
N LEU A 4 -31.70 11.03 -10.76
CA LEU A 4 -30.35 11.54 -10.58
C LEU A 4 -30.03 11.48 -9.08
N TRP A 5 -29.07 10.64 -8.66
CA TRP A 5 -28.53 10.72 -7.31
C TRP A 5 -27.23 11.51 -7.37
N LEU A 6 -27.38 12.83 -7.27
CA LEU A 6 -26.33 13.73 -6.80
C LEU A 6 -26.08 13.40 -5.33
N VAL A 7 -25.09 12.57 -5.07
CA VAL A 7 -24.52 12.45 -3.73
C VAL A 7 -23.43 13.50 -3.61
N VAL A 8 -23.86 14.73 -3.29
CA VAL A 8 -22.99 15.75 -2.71
C VAL A 8 -22.72 15.28 -1.27
N VAL A 9 -21.68 14.47 -1.09
CA VAL A 9 -21.04 14.38 0.22
C VAL A 9 -19.98 15.47 0.23
N LEU A 10 -20.44 16.65 0.66
CA LEU A 10 -19.58 17.68 1.19
C LEU A 10 -18.99 17.15 2.51
N GLY A 11 -18.03 16.24 2.38
CA GLY A 11 -17.19 15.79 3.48
C GLY A 11 -16.13 16.86 3.68
N PHE A 12 -16.46 17.86 4.50
CA PHE A 12 -15.51 18.79 5.08
C PHE A 12 -14.50 17.93 5.86
N ALA A 13 -13.39 17.55 5.21
CA ALA A 13 -12.26 16.96 5.88
C ALA A 13 -11.71 18.06 6.77
N LEU A 14 -12.14 18.02 8.04
CA LEU A 14 -11.50 18.75 9.11
C LEU A 14 -10.00 18.49 8.96
N ALA A 15 -9.24 19.53 8.65
CA ALA A 15 -7.79 19.52 8.76
C ALA A 15 -7.45 19.35 10.24
N GLY A 16 -7.63 18.14 10.76
CA GLY A 16 -6.89 17.69 11.91
C GLY A 16 -5.44 17.74 11.46
N CYS A 17 -4.66 18.65 12.03
CA CYS A 17 -3.23 18.66 11.84
C CYS A 17 -2.74 17.25 12.19
N SER A 18 -2.43 16.45 11.17
CA SER A 18 -1.68 15.22 11.36
C SER A 18 -0.39 15.65 12.04
N SER A 19 -0.12 15.15 13.24
CA SER A 19 1.11 15.45 13.98
C SER A 19 2.35 14.81 13.34
N VAL A 20 2.18 14.17 12.18
CA VAL A 20 3.25 13.61 11.37
C VAL A 20 3.99 14.77 10.71
N PRO A 21 5.28 14.97 11.00
CA PRO A 21 6.07 16.01 10.35
C PRO A 21 6.12 15.80 8.84
N ASP A 22 6.19 16.90 8.09
CA ASP A 22 6.37 16.90 6.63
C ASP A 22 7.85 16.95 6.21
N ASP A 23 8.77 16.94 7.19
CA ASP A 23 10.21 16.99 7.04
C ASP A 23 10.91 15.71 7.55
N TRP A 24 12.24 15.69 7.56
CA TRP A 24 13.03 14.55 8.02
C TRP A 24 13.21 14.49 9.54
N SER A 25 12.43 15.27 10.31
CA SER A 25 12.57 15.31 11.76
C SER A 25 12.30 13.93 12.38
N ASN A 26 12.97 13.64 13.50
CA ASN A 26 12.86 12.35 14.21
C ASN A 26 13.31 11.12 13.38
N MET A 27 14.16 11.32 12.38
CA MET A 27 14.81 10.26 11.62
C MET A 27 16.33 10.40 11.71
N THR A 28 17.03 9.27 11.81
CA THR A 28 18.49 9.26 11.77
C THR A 28 19.01 9.55 10.35
N GLN A 29 20.25 10.04 10.23
CA GLN A 29 20.86 10.27 8.93
C GLN A 29 20.85 9.02 8.04
N THR A 30 21.07 7.85 8.62
CA THR A 30 21.01 6.56 7.90
C THR A 30 19.61 6.26 7.39
N GLU A 31 18.57 6.40 8.22
CA GLU A 31 17.19 6.25 7.76
C GLU A 31 16.87 7.22 6.62
N ILE A 32 17.22 8.50 6.76
CA ILE A 32 16.97 9.51 5.72
C ILE A 32 17.58 9.08 4.38
N GLN A 33 18.83 8.62 4.39
CA GLN A 33 19.50 8.12 3.17
C GLN A 33 18.77 6.92 2.58
N SER A 34 18.30 5.99 3.39
CA SER A 34 17.55 4.83 2.91
C SER A 34 16.22 5.23 2.26
N TRP A 35 15.46 6.14 2.89
CA TRP A 35 14.21 6.65 2.30
C TRP A 35 14.44 7.42 1.00
N GLN A 36 15.47 8.27 0.96
CA GLN A 36 15.87 8.99 -0.25
C GLN A 36 16.32 8.05 -1.36
N ALA A 37 17.09 7.01 -1.04
CA ALA A 37 17.53 5.99 -2.01
C ALA A 37 16.34 5.20 -2.58
N SER A 38 15.29 4.97 -1.77
CA SER A 38 14.02 4.39 -2.22
C SER A 38 13.10 5.41 -2.95
N GLY A 39 13.57 6.64 -3.16
CA GLY A 39 12.88 7.67 -3.93
C GLY A 39 11.68 8.29 -3.21
N PHE A 40 11.71 8.36 -1.88
CA PHE A 40 10.67 9.02 -1.08
C PHE A 40 11.05 10.47 -0.76
N THR A 41 10.04 11.36 -0.78
CA THR A 41 10.14 12.68 -0.16
C THR A 41 9.98 12.54 1.36
N ALA A 42 10.38 13.56 2.12
CA ALA A 42 10.28 13.55 3.57
C ALA A 42 8.84 13.32 4.05
N GLU A 43 7.90 14.10 3.52
CA GLU A 43 6.47 13.99 3.81
C GLU A 43 5.93 12.57 3.59
N VAL A 44 6.21 11.96 2.43
CA VAL A 44 5.71 10.61 2.13
C VAL A 44 6.41 9.58 3.02
N ALA A 45 7.72 9.69 3.25
CA ALA A 45 8.46 8.80 4.14
C ALA A 45 7.87 8.80 5.56
N GLN A 46 7.51 9.97 6.08
CA GLN A 46 6.91 10.10 7.40
C GLN A 46 5.55 9.42 7.50
N GLN A 47 4.70 9.53 6.47
CA GLN A 47 3.41 8.84 6.42
C GLN A 47 3.57 7.30 6.42
N TRP A 48 4.50 6.78 5.62
CA TRP A 48 4.79 5.35 5.59
C TRP A 48 5.40 4.85 6.90
N LYS A 49 6.33 5.62 7.49
CA LYS A 49 6.92 5.34 8.81
C LYS A 49 5.86 5.33 9.91
N ALA A 50 4.96 6.32 9.92
CA ALA A 50 3.86 6.39 10.89
C ALA A 50 2.90 5.20 10.78
N SER A 51 2.77 4.62 9.58
CA SER A 51 1.98 3.41 9.32
C SER A 51 2.74 2.11 9.61
N GLY A 52 3.97 2.20 10.13
CA GLY A 52 4.77 1.06 10.57
C GLY A 52 5.71 0.47 9.52
N PHE A 53 5.85 1.10 8.34
CA PHE A 53 6.78 0.64 7.31
C PHE A 53 8.17 1.27 7.50
N ASN A 54 9.22 0.49 7.26
CA ASN A 54 10.55 1.03 7.03
C ASN A 54 10.75 1.34 5.53
N SER A 55 11.86 2.00 5.18
CA SER A 55 12.15 2.43 3.80
C SER A 55 12.20 1.26 2.81
N GLU A 56 12.73 0.12 3.24
CA GLU A 56 12.85 -1.08 2.41
C GLU A 56 11.47 -1.65 2.09
N ALA A 57 10.64 -1.91 3.10
CA ALA A 57 9.30 -2.43 2.92
C ALA A 57 8.43 -1.46 2.09
N ALA A 58 8.49 -0.16 2.40
CA ALA A 58 7.78 0.86 1.63
C ALA A 58 8.24 0.90 0.15
N GLY A 59 9.55 0.77 -0.09
CA GLY A 59 10.12 0.67 -1.42
C GLY A 59 9.60 -0.55 -2.20
N LEU A 60 9.48 -1.71 -1.54
CA LEU A 60 8.92 -2.92 -2.14
C LEU A 60 7.45 -2.72 -2.53
N TRP A 61 6.62 -2.19 -1.63
CA TRP A 61 5.20 -1.92 -1.91
C TRP A 61 5.02 -0.89 -3.05
N LYS A 62 5.80 0.19 -3.02
CA LYS A 62 5.78 1.20 -4.09
C LYS A 62 6.21 0.63 -5.44
N THR A 63 7.27 -0.20 -5.47
CA THR A 63 7.74 -0.88 -6.69
C THR A 63 6.73 -1.91 -7.19
N ALA A 64 5.98 -2.53 -6.29
CA ALA A 64 4.87 -3.41 -6.61
C ALA A 64 3.61 -2.65 -7.11
N GLY A 65 3.62 -1.32 -7.08
CA GLY A 65 2.53 -0.48 -7.58
C GLY A 65 1.47 -0.09 -6.54
N PHE A 66 1.72 -0.36 -5.26
CA PHE A 66 0.79 -0.06 -4.18
C PHE A 66 1.08 1.32 -3.56
N ASN A 67 0.00 2.03 -3.23
CA ASN A 67 0.06 3.21 -2.38
C ASN A 67 0.07 2.80 -0.89
N LEU A 68 0.17 3.78 0.01
CA LEU A 68 0.24 3.53 1.46
C LEU A 68 -1.00 2.83 2.01
N GLU A 69 -2.18 3.24 1.56
CA GLU A 69 -3.47 2.69 2.01
C GLU A 69 -3.56 1.20 1.67
N SER A 70 -3.42 0.85 0.39
CA SER A 70 -3.47 -0.54 -0.05
C SER A 70 -2.31 -1.36 0.54
N ALA A 71 -1.10 -0.82 0.63
CA ALA A 71 0.01 -1.54 1.26
C ALA A 71 -0.30 -1.89 2.74
N THR A 72 -0.96 -0.98 3.46
CA THR A 72 -1.38 -1.20 4.86
C THR A 72 -2.44 -2.30 4.94
N GLU A 73 -3.45 -2.28 4.08
CA GLU A 73 -4.51 -3.29 4.03
C GLU A 73 -3.97 -4.69 3.74
N TRP A 74 -3.17 -4.83 2.67
CA TRP A 74 -2.57 -6.10 2.29
C TRP A 74 -1.56 -6.61 3.34
N SER A 75 -0.74 -5.71 3.91
CA SER A 75 0.21 -6.07 4.96
C SER A 75 -0.49 -6.49 6.25
N ALA A 76 -1.63 -5.89 6.60
CA ALA A 76 -2.44 -6.29 7.74
C ALA A 76 -2.93 -7.74 7.61
N GLN A 77 -3.24 -8.18 6.39
CA GLN A 77 -3.58 -9.58 6.05
C GLN A 77 -2.36 -10.50 5.85
N LYS A 78 -1.16 -10.03 6.23
CA LYS A 78 0.10 -10.79 6.16
C LYS A 78 0.46 -11.23 4.74
N PHE A 79 0.12 -10.42 3.75
CA PHE A 79 0.70 -10.53 2.41
C PHE A 79 1.98 -9.71 2.33
N SER A 80 2.95 -10.22 1.58
CA SER A 80 4.08 -9.45 1.07
C SER A 80 3.65 -8.61 -0.13
N ALA A 81 4.45 -7.58 -0.46
CA ALA A 81 4.24 -6.76 -1.65
C ALA A 81 4.23 -7.59 -2.95
N GLU A 82 5.04 -8.63 -3.02
CA GLU A 82 5.12 -9.53 -4.17
C GLU A 82 3.87 -10.42 -4.29
N GLU A 83 3.42 -11.03 -3.19
CA GLU A 83 2.18 -11.81 -3.21
C GLU A 83 0.98 -10.94 -3.59
N ALA A 84 0.85 -9.76 -2.99
CA ALA A 84 -0.19 -8.80 -3.31
C ALA A 84 -0.16 -8.42 -4.79
N LYS A 85 1.03 -8.12 -5.34
CA LYS A 85 1.23 -7.86 -6.76
C LYS A 85 0.75 -9.03 -7.63
N ASN A 86 1.04 -10.27 -7.24
CA ASN A 86 0.63 -11.45 -8.00
C ASN A 86 -0.89 -11.64 -8.03
N TRP A 87 -1.58 -11.41 -6.90
CA TRP A 87 -3.04 -11.43 -6.85
C TRP A 87 -3.65 -10.33 -7.71
N VAL A 88 -3.20 -9.08 -7.55
CA VAL A 88 -3.73 -7.94 -8.32
C VAL A 88 -3.43 -8.09 -9.82
N ALA A 89 -2.24 -8.58 -10.20
CA ALA A 89 -1.89 -8.81 -11.60
C ALA A 89 -2.74 -9.90 -12.27
N THR A 90 -3.33 -10.80 -11.48
CA THR A 90 -4.25 -11.84 -11.97
C THR A 90 -5.72 -11.44 -11.87
N GLY A 91 -6.00 -10.21 -11.42
CA GLY A 91 -7.34 -9.61 -11.40
C GLY A 91 -8.13 -9.86 -10.12
N PHE A 92 -7.48 -10.33 -9.05
CA PHE A 92 -8.09 -10.53 -7.75
C PHE A 92 -7.80 -9.36 -6.81
N ASP A 93 -8.79 -8.99 -6.01
CA ASP A 93 -8.62 -8.02 -4.94
C ASP A 93 -8.16 -8.67 -3.63
N LEU A 94 -8.09 -7.89 -2.54
CA LEU A 94 -7.65 -8.38 -1.24
C LEU A 94 -8.64 -9.40 -0.65
N ASP A 95 -9.94 -9.20 -0.83
CA ASP A 95 -10.97 -10.07 -0.27
C ASP A 95 -10.93 -11.44 -0.96
N ASP A 96 -10.82 -11.45 -2.29
CA ASP A 96 -10.57 -12.66 -3.08
C ASP A 96 -9.29 -13.37 -2.61
N ALA A 97 -8.19 -12.63 -2.47
CA ALA A 97 -6.91 -13.19 -2.06
C ALA A 97 -6.97 -13.83 -0.67
N VAL A 98 -7.67 -13.21 0.28
CA VAL A 98 -7.88 -13.74 1.63
C VAL A 98 -8.73 -15.02 1.60
N ASP A 99 -9.88 -15.02 0.91
CA ASP A 99 -10.74 -16.21 0.79
C ASP A 99 -10.00 -17.39 0.17
N TYR A 100 -9.34 -17.15 -0.98
CA TYR A 100 -8.63 -18.18 -1.69
C TYR A 100 -7.42 -18.70 -0.91
N ARG A 101 -6.65 -17.83 -0.25
CA ARG A 101 -5.54 -18.26 0.62
C ARG A 101 -6.05 -19.10 1.79
N ALA A 102 -7.19 -18.76 2.39
CA ALA A 102 -7.80 -19.56 3.46
C ALA A 102 -8.21 -20.96 2.99
N ARG A 103 -8.42 -21.14 1.68
CA ARG A 103 -8.71 -22.42 1.02
C ARG A 103 -7.47 -23.12 0.48
N GLY A 104 -6.27 -22.57 0.70
CA GLY A 104 -5.00 -23.12 0.21
C GLY A 104 -4.74 -22.86 -1.28
N LEU A 105 -5.41 -21.87 -1.87
CA LEU A 105 -5.25 -21.49 -3.28
C LEU A 105 -4.33 -20.28 -3.42
N SER A 106 -3.65 -20.19 -4.57
CA SER A 106 -2.76 -19.10 -4.95
C SER A 106 -2.98 -18.73 -6.43
N PRO A 107 -2.73 -17.46 -6.83
CA PRO A 107 -2.91 -17.03 -8.20
C PRO A 107 -1.82 -17.64 -9.07
N ILE A 108 -2.21 -18.22 -10.20
CA ILE A 108 -1.28 -18.80 -11.17
C ILE A 108 -0.98 -17.81 -12.28
N HIS A 109 0.30 -17.46 -12.44
CA HIS A 109 0.78 -16.81 -13.65
C HIS A 109 0.90 -17.86 -14.75
N ARG A 110 0.27 -17.64 -15.90
CA ARG A 110 0.20 -18.59 -17.02
C ARG A 110 1.55 -18.91 -17.70
N GLU A 111 2.67 -18.37 -17.19
CA GLU A 111 4.04 -18.64 -17.67
C GLU A 111 4.58 -20.01 -17.21
N GLN A 112 3.98 -20.65 -16.20
CA GLN A 112 4.45 -21.93 -15.65
C GLN A 112 3.86 -23.17 -16.33
N ALA A 113 3.09 -23.00 -17.42
CA ALA A 113 2.58 -24.09 -18.24
C ALA A 113 3.45 -24.28 -19.48
N VAL A 114 4.71 -24.66 -19.29
CA VAL A 114 5.55 -25.21 -20.36
C VAL A 114 6.18 -26.50 -19.81
N GLU A 115 5.47 -27.60 -19.98
CA GLU A 115 6.05 -28.95 -19.99
C GLU A 115 6.64 -29.26 -21.37
#